data_AF-A0A096RWW7-F1
#
_entry.id   AF-A0A096RWW7-F1
#
_cell.length_a   1.000
_cell.length_b   1.000
_cell.length_c   1.000
_cell.angle_alpha   90.00
_cell.angle_beta   90.00
_cell.angle_gamma   90.00
#
_symmetry.space_group_name_H-M   'P 1'
#
loop_
_entity.id
_entity.type
_entity.pdbx_description
1 polymer ?
#
loop_
_entity_poly.entity_id
_entity_poly.type
_entity_poly.pdbx_seq_one_letter_code
_entity_poly.pdbx_strand_id
1 'polypeptide(L)'
;MALSSAGSFVACSLRPSGASIHAPRSPPHLKPGAAAASFTRTPQRRANATKGGVSTVCEPLGPDRPIWFPGSSPPPWLDGSLPGDFGFDPLGLGSEPELLRWFAQAELMHGRWAMLAAAGILVPDLLARWGFIDAGFSWFDAGSREYFADPWTLFVSQMALMGWAEGRRWADYLRPGCVDIEPRFPNRKNPVPDVGYPGGLWFDWANWGRGSPEPVMVLRTKEIKNGRLAMLAFVGFWFQAVYTGQGPIDNLLAHLADPGHCNIFSAFTSH
;
A
#
# COMPACT_ATOMS: atom_id res chain seq x y z
N MET A 1 32.54 -52.67 35.30
CA MET A 1 31.94 -53.57 34.29
C MET A 1 31.03 -52.72 33.42
N ALA A 2 31.48 -52.16 32.29
CA ALA A 2 31.47 -52.76 30.94
C ALA A 2 30.13 -53.45 30.62
N LEU A 3 29.40 -53.24 29.51
CA LEU A 3 29.43 -52.40 28.32
C LEU A 3 28.14 -52.78 27.53
N SER A 4 27.76 -51.98 26.53
CA SER A 4 26.88 -52.33 25.37
C SER A 4 25.36 -52.17 25.55
N SER A 5 24.55 -51.67 24.62
CA SER A 5 24.72 -50.83 23.40
C SER A 5 23.32 -50.53 22.81
N ALA A 6 23.16 -49.35 22.19
CA ALA A 6 22.38 -48.96 20.98
C ALA A 6 21.07 -49.71 20.61
N GLY A 7 19.96 -49.09 20.18
CA GLY A 7 19.76 -47.86 19.40
C GLY A 7 19.04 -48.23 18.08
N SER A 8 17.78 -47.80 17.89
CA SER A 8 17.00 -48.01 16.66
C SER A 8 16.50 -46.68 16.09
N PHE A 9 17.00 -46.32 14.91
CA PHE A 9 16.42 -45.30 14.01
C PHE A 9 15.79 -46.00 12.81
N VAL A 10 14.56 -45.62 12.47
CA VAL A 10 13.80 -46.11 11.31
C VAL A 10 14.14 -45.26 10.10
N ALA A 11 14.69 -45.90 9.05
CA ALA A 11 14.89 -45.30 7.73
C ALA A 11 14.06 -46.06 6.67
N CYS A 12 13.47 -45.27 5.78
CA CYS A 12 12.52 -45.64 4.73
C CYS A 12 13.16 -46.52 3.64
N SER A 13 12.57 -47.67 3.31
CA SER A 13 13.08 -48.58 2.25
C SER A 13 12.49 -48.27 0.88
N LEU A 14 13.37 -48.09 -0.10
CA LEU A 14 13.12 -48.13 -1.53
C LEU A 14 12.65 -49.53 -1.98
N ARG A 15 11.67 -49.58 -2.89
CA ARG A 15 11.39 -50.76 -3.74
C ARG A 15 11.97 -50.52 -5.15
N PRO A 16 12.75 -51.47 -5.67
CA PRO A 16 12.71 -51.78 -7.08
C PRO A 16 12.48 -53.29 -7.30
N SER A 17 11.67 -53.66 -8.28
CA SER A 17 11.65 -55.02 -8.81
C SER A 17 11.42 -54.94 -10.31
N GLY A 18 12.39 -55.46 -11.07
CA GLY A 18 12.32 -55.62 -12.51
C GLY A 18 12.28 -57.10 -12.89
N ALA A 19 11.61 -57.39 -14.01
CA ALA A 19 11.83 -58.51 -14.92
C ALA A 19 11.03 -58.19 -16.21
N SER A 20 11.63 -57.83 -17.34
CA SER A 20 12.40 -58.61 -18.32
C SER A 20 11.53 -59.18 -19.46
N ILE A 21 11.75 -58.58 -20.65
CA ILE A 21 11.80 -59.16 -22.01
C ILE A 21 10.50 -59.71 -22.64
N HIS A 22 9.94 -58.95 -23.61
CA HIS A 22 9.69 -59.45 -24.97
C HIS A 22 9.40 -58.31 -25.97
N ALA A 23 10.15 -58.30 -27.08
CA ALA A 23 9.81 -57.73 -28.39
C ALA A 23 10.31 -58.77 -29.43
N PRO A 24 10.04 -58.68 -30.76
CA PRO A 24 9.24 -57.71 -31.52
C PRO A 24 8.28 -58.36 -32.57
N ARG A 25 7.33 -57.60 -33.14
CA ARG A 25 6.83 -57.83 -34.52
C ARG A 25 6.43 -56.50 -35.19
N SER A 26 6.90 -56.34 -36.42
CA SER A 26 6.70 -55.22 -37.36
C SER A 26 5.32 -55.26 -38.07
N PRO A 27 4.92 -54.16 -38.75
CA PRO A 27 3.51 -53.85 -39.08
C PRO A 27 3.13 -54.18 -40.54
N PRO A 28 1.85 -54.01 -40.92
CA PRO A 28 1.50 -53.77 -42.32
C PRO A 28 0.66 -52.49 -42.56
N HIS A 29 1.16 -51.68 -43.49
CA HIS A 29 0.51 -51.02 -44.63
C HIS A 29 -0.95 -50.48 -44.61
N LEU A 30 -1.01 -49.21 -45.05
CA LEU A 30 -2.01 -48.52 -45.93
C LEU A 30 -3.44 -48.21 -45.42
N LYS A 31 -3.74 -46.91 -45.30
CA LYS A 31 -4.42 -46.08 -46.33
C LYS A 31 -4.45 -44.59 -45.92
N PRO A 32 -4.30 -43.63 -46.85
CA PRO A 32 -4.46 -42.21 -46.58
C PRO A 32 -5.94 -41.82 -46.73
N GLY A 33 -6.57 -41.36 -45.65
CA GLY A 33 -7.94 -40.89 -45.62
C GLY A 33 -7.97 -39.41 -45.27
N ALA A 34 -8.30 -38.58 -46.27
CA ALA A 34 -8.57 -37.17 -46.10
C ALA A 34 -9.71 -36.94 -45.10
N ALA A 35 -9.43 -36.24 -44.01
CA ALA A 35 -10.44 -35.61 -43.17
C ALA A 35 -10.02 -34.16 -42.97
N ALA A 36 -10.80 -33.27 -43.56
CA ALA A 36 -10.66 -31.83 -43.46
C ALA A 36 -10.54 -31.41 -41.99
N ALA A 37 -9.43 -30.73 -41.66
CA ALA A 37 -9.30 -30.00 -40.42
C ALA A 37 -10.22 -28.77 -40.49
N SER A 38 -11.50 -28.99 -40.14
CA SER A 38 -12.44 -27.93 -39.84
C SER A 38 -11.95 -27.21 -38.60
N PHE A 39 -11.19 -26.13 -38.80
CA PHE A 39 -10.84 -25.18 -37.76
C PHE A 39 -12.13 -24.47 -37.32
N THR A 40 -12.88 -25.10 -36.42
CA THR A 40 -14.00 -24.47 -35.73
C THR A 40 -13.44 -23.31 -34.92
N ARG A 41 -13.61 -22.11 -35.48
CA ARG A 41 -13.31 -20.84 -34.84
C ARG A 41 -14.19 -20.72 -33.60
N THR A 42 -13.64 -21.10 -32.45
CA THR A 42 -14.23 -20.84 -31.13
C THR A 42 -14.64 -19.37 -31.09
N PRO A 43 -15.86 -19.02 -30.66
CA PRO A 43 -16.20 -17.63 -30.48
C PRO A 43 -15.25 -17.07 -29.43
N GLN A 44 -14.37 -16.15 -29.84
CA GLN A 44 -13.68 -15.25 -28.92
C GLN A 44 -14.78 -14.54 -28.14
N ARG A 45 -15.08 -15.08 -26.97
CA ARG A 45 -15.88 -14.42 -25.96
C ARG A 45 -15.06 -13.17 -25.63
N ARG A 46 -15.47 -12.02 -26.19
CA ARG A 46 -14.99 -10.71 -25.78
C ARG A 46 -15.13 -10.66 -24.26
N ALA A 47 -14.01 -10.85 -23.57
CA ALA A 47 -13.94 -10.54 -22.17
C ALA A 47 -14.16 -9.02 -22.10
N ASN A 48 -15.32 -8.61 -21.57
CA ASN A 48 -15.52 -7.24 -21.16
C ASN A 48 -14.44 -6.92 -20.13
N ALA A 49 -13.36 -6.27 -20.58
CA ALA A 49 -12.22 -5.86 -19.80
C ALA A 49 -12.52 -4.59 -18.96
N THR A 50 -13.69 -4.55 -18.32
CA THR A 50 -14.17 -3.38 -17.55
C THR A 50 -14.54 -3.72 -16.11
N LYS A 51 -14.05 -4.83 -15.54
CA LYS A 51 -14.30 -5.16 -14.12
C LYS A 51 -13.03 -5.57 -13.38
N GLY A 52 -11.98 -4.77 -13.55
CA GLY A 52 -10.73 -4.90 -12.82
C GLY A 52 -10.50 -3.72 -11.87
N GLY A 53 -11.55 -3.28 -11.16
CA GLY A 53 -11.43 -2.24 -10.13
C GLY A 53 -10.31 -2.58 -9.14
N VAL A 54 -9.56 -1.55 -8.75
CA VAL A 54 -8.35 -1.65 -7.91
C VAL A 54 -8.64 -2.22 -6.51
N SER A 55 -9.91 -2.24 -6.10
CA SER A 55 -10.40 -2.86 -4.87
C SER A 55 -11.65 -3.67 -5.21
N THR A 56 -11.63 -4.98 -4.94
CA THR A 56 -12.82 -5.84 -5.04
C THR A 56 -13.81 -5.67 -3.89
N VAL A 57 -13.46 -4.86 -2.88
CA VAL A 57 -14.22 -4.70 -1.63
C VAL A 57 -15.01 -3.39 -1.61
N CYS A 58 -14.72 -2.45 -2.51
CA CYS A 58 -15.42 -1.17 -2.63
C CYS A 58 -16.48 -1.24 -3.73
N GLU A 59 -17.73 -0.88 -3.41
CA GLU A 59 -18.75 -0.70 -4.46
C GLU A 59 -18.51 0.63 -5.19
N PRO A 60 -18.69 0.68 -6.53
CA PRO A 60 -18.56 1.94 -7.26
C PRO A 60 -19.55 2.99 -6.76
N LEU A 61 -19.02 4.15 -6.37
CA LEU A 61 -19.84 5.35 -6.19
C LEU A 61 -20.61 5.60 -7.49
N GLY A 62 -21.91 5.83 -7.37
CA GLY A 62 -22.78 6.07 -8.53
C GLY A 62 -22.30 7.24 -9.42
N PRO A 63 -22.87 7.38 -10.62
CA PRO A 63 -22.46 8.41 -11.58
C PRO A 63 -22.61 9.84 -11.02
N ASP A 64 -23.48 10.06 -10.04
CA ASP A 64 -23.75 11.34 -9.37
C ASP A 64 -22.74 11.67 -8.24
N ARG A 65 -21.47 11.28 -8.39
CA ARG A 65 -20.44 11.59 -7.39
C ARG A 65 -19.97 13.05 -7.50
N PRO A 66 -19.57 13.69 -6.40
CA PRO A 66 -18.98 15.02 -6.45
C PRO A 66 -17.69 15.01 -7.28
N ILE A 67 -17.58 15.93 -8.23
CA ILE A 67 -16.42 16.09 -9.11
C ILE A 67 -15.58 17.26 -8.60
N TRP A 68 -14.26 17.15 -8.67
CA TRP A 68 -13.33 18.19 -8.23
C TRP A 68 -13.57 19.53 -8.94
N PHE A 69 -13.95 19.48 -10.22
CA PHE A 69 -14.32 20.63 -11.03
C PHE A 69 -15.78 20.49 -11.49
N PRO A 70 -16.73 21.12 -10.77
CA PRO A 70 -18.16 21.06 -11.08
C PRO A 70 -18.42 21.52 -12.52
N GLY A 71 -19.04 20.65 -13.33
CA GLY A 71 -19.34 20.93 -14.75
C GLY A 71 -18.40 20.23 -15.75
N SER A 72 -17.36 19.53 -15.28
CA SER A 72 -16.58 18.62 -16.14
C SER A 72 -17.13 17.20 -16.13
N SER A 73 -16.89 16.47 -17.22
CA SER A 73 -17.10 15.01 -17.26
C SER A 73 -15.87 14.30 -16.68
N PRO A 74 -16.02 13.35 -15.74
CA PRO A 74 -14.88 12.60 -15.23
C PRO A 74 -14.27 11.73 -16.33
N PRO A 75 -12.96 11.45 -16.28
CA PRO A 75 -12.31 10.61 -17.28
C PRO A 75 -12.81 9.16 -17.21
N PRO A 76 -12.84 8.40 -18.33
CA PRO A 76 -13.49 7.08 -18.41
C PRO A 76 -12.90 6.00 -17.50
N TRP A 77 -11.63 6.12 -17.11
CA TRP A 77 -10.94 5.17 -16.24
C TRP A 77 -11.21 5.41 -14.73
N LEU A 78 -11.81 6.55 -14.38
CA LEU A 78 -12.27 6.86 -13.02
C LEU A 78 -13.76 6.58 -12.93
N ASP A 79 -14.10 5.37 -12.50
CA ASP A 79 -15.47 4.84 -12.45
C ASP A 79 -16.17 5.05 -11.09
N GLY A 80 -15.52 5.70 -10.12
CA GLY A 80 -16.04 5.85 -8.76
C GLY A 80 -15.81 4.63 -7.86
N SER A 81 -15.18 3.55 -8.35
CA SER A 81 -14.85 2.36 -7.53
C SER A 81 -13.68 2.58 -6.58
N LEU A 82 -12.86 3.60 -6.85
CA LEU A 82 -11.73 3.96 -6.02
C LEU A 82 -12.16 4.84 -4.83
N PRO A 83 -11.70 4.52 -3.60
CA PRO A 83 -11.97 5.38 -2.45
C PRO A 83 -11.31 6.75 -2.66
N GLY A 84 -12.10 7.83 -2.58
CA GLY A 84 -11.62 9.18 -2.83
C GLY A 84 -11.57 9.60 -4.30
N ASP A 85 -12.32 8.93 -5.18
CA ASP A 85 -12.50 9.33 -6.58
C ASP A 85 -13.38 10.59 -6.71
N PHE A 86 -12.73 11.71 -7.06
CA PHE A 86 -13.37 12.98 -7.42
C PHE A 86 -13.19 13.33 -8.90
N GLY A 87 -12.81 12.36 -9.75
CA GLY A 87 -12.54 12.59 -11.17
C GLY A 87 -11.31 13.46 -11.47
N PHE A 88 -10.37 13.57 -10.51
CA PHE A 88 -9.17 14.39 -10.66
C PHE A 88 -8.04 13.61 -11.31
N ASP A 89 -7.95 13.71 -12.64
CA ASP A 89 -6.76 13.30 -13.41
C ASP A 89 -6.65 14.12 -14.71
N PRO A 90 -6.32 15.43 -14.62
CA PRO A 90 -6.26 16.29 -15.80
C PRO A 90 -5.08 15.95 -16.74
N LEU A 91 -4.05 15.27 -16.24
CA LEU A 91 -2.86 14.88 -17.00
C LEU A 91 -2.94 13.45 -17.56
N GLY A 92 -3.98 12.69 -17.23
CA GLY A 92 -4.17 11.31 -17.71
C GLY A 92 -3.12 10.32 -17.20
N LEU A 93 -2.55 10.58 -16.02
CA LEU A 93 -1.51 9.73 -15.44
C LEU A 93 -2.06 8.34 -15.10
N GLY A 94 -3.34 8.24 -14.75
CA GLY A 94 -4.03 6.99 -14.43
C GLY A 94 -4.72 6.31 -15.61
N SER A 95 -4.41 6.70 -16.85
CA SER A 95 -5.08 6.16 -18.05
C SER A 95 -4.90 4.65 -18.22
N GLU A 96 -3.75 4.10 -17.79
CA GLU A 96 -3.50 2.66 -17.77
C GLU A 96 -3.90 2.05 -16.41
N PRO A 97 -4.63 0.92 -16.40
CA PRO A 97 -5.14 0.32 -15.15
C PRO A 97 -4.02 -0.17 -14.21
N GLU A 98 -2.86 -0.56 -14.74
CA GLU A 98 -1.71 -0.94 -13.91
C GLU A 98 -1.08 0.27 -13.22
N LEU A 99 -0.89 1.38 -13.95
CA LEU A 99 -0.43 2.65 -13.38
C LEU A 99 -1.42 3.16 -12.34
N LEU A 100 -2.72 3.09 -12.61
CA LEU A 100 -3.75 3.53 -11.67
C LEU A 100 -3.68 2.73 -10.36
N ARG A 101 -3.47 1.41 -10.43
CA ARG A 101 -3.25 0.56 -9.24
C ARG A 101 -2.00 0.97 -8.48
N TRP A 102 -0.91 1.23 -9.18
CA TRP A 102 0.34 1.68 -8.57
C TRP A 102 0.16 3.04 -7.87
N PHE A 103 -0.45 4.01 -8.53
CA PHE A 103 -0.68 5.33 -7.97
C PHE A 103 -1.64 5.32 -6.79
N ALA A 104 -2.66 4.46 -6.80
CA ALA A 104 -3.53 4.28 -5.63
C ALA A 104 -2.74 3.76 -4.41
N GLN A 105 -1.83 2.79 -4.61
CA GLN A 105 -0.97 2.30 -3.54
C GLN A 105 0.06 3.34 -3.09
N ALA A 106 0.64 4.07 -4.03
CA ALA A 106 1.58 5.13 -3.74
C ALA A 106 0.91 6.24 -2.93
N GLU A 107 -0.26 6.71 -3.35
CA GLU A 107 -1.06 7.71 -2.64
C GLU A 107 -1.36 7.27 -1.20
N LEU A 108 -1.78 6.02 -1.03
CA LEU A 108 -2.11 5.46 0.27
C LEU A 108 -0.88 5.42 1.20
N MET A 109 0.28 4.99 0.71
CA MET A 109 1.52 4.98 1.50
C MET A 109 2.03 6.39 1.81
N HIS A 110 2.07 7.30 0.83
CA HIS A 110 2.48 8.69 1.04
C HIS A 110 1.54 9.39 2.03
N GLY A 111 0.23 9.17 1.92
CA GLY A 111 -0.76 9.69 2.85
C GLY A 111 -0.54 9.21 4.28
N ARG A 112 -0.28 7.91 4.49
CA ARG A 112 0.00 7.35 5.82
C ARG A 112 1.26 7.92 6.44
N TRP A 113 2.35 7.98 5.69
CA TRP A 113 3.61 8.58 6.17
C TRP A 113 3.45 10.07 6.46
N ALA A 114 2.73 10.80 5.61
CA ALA A 114 2.46 12.21 5.83
C ALA A 114 1.60 12.45 7.08
N MET A 115 0.60 11.59 7.36
CA MET A 115 -0.17 11.67 8.60
C MET A 115 0.71 11.47 9.83
N LEU A 116 1.62 10.48 9.81
CA LEU A 116 2.58 10.26 10.89
C LEU A 116 3.56 11.42 11.03
N ALA A 117 4.05 11.97 9.91
CA ALA A 117 4.96 13.11 9.91
C ALA A 117 4.28 14.37 10.45
N ALA A 118 3.07 14.69 10.00
CA ALA A 118 2.32 15.84 10.48
C ALA A 118 2.02 15.73 11.99
N ALA A 119 1.61 14.55 12.46
CA ALA A 119 1.45 14.31 13.89
C ALA A 119 2.79 14.43 14.65
N GLY A 120 3.86 13.83 14.14
CA GLY A 120 5.19 13.86 14.75
C GLY A 120 5.84 15.25 14.78
N ILE A 121 5.44 16.16 13.91
CA ILE A 121 5.88 17.55 13.93
C ILE A 121 5.05 18.38 14.90
N LEU A 122 3.71 18.29 14.81
CA LEU A 122 2.81 19.15 15.58
C LEU A 122 2.71 18.74 17.05
N VAL A 123 2.66 17.44 17.34
CA VAL A 123 2.43 16.94 18.70
C VAL A 123 3.57 17.35 19.64
N PRO A 124 4.86 17.10 19.33
CA PRO A 124 5.95 17.54 20.21
C PRO A 124 6.04 19.06 20.37
N ASP A 125 5.83 19.83 19.31
CA ASP A 125 5.83 21.30 19.37
C ASP A 125 4.71 21.82 20.29
N LEU A 126 3.51 21.23 20.19
CA LEU A 126 2.38 21.56 21.08
C LEU A 126 2.64 21.16 22.54
N LEU A 127 3.12 19.93 22.78
CA LEU A 127 3.42 19.45 24.14
C LEU A 127 4.53 20.25 24.80
N ALA A 128 5.51 20.72 24.02
CA ALA A 128 6.59 21.56 24.54
C ALA A 128 6.10 22.94 24.97
N ARG A 129 5.22 23.56 24.19
CA ARG A 129 4.59 24.83 24.58
C ARG A 129 3.72 24.72 25.82
N TRP A 130 3.03 23.60 26.00
CA TRP A 130 2.27 23.34 27.21
C TRP A 130 3.14 23.00 28.43
N GLY A 131 4.47 22.87 28.25
CA GLY A 131 5.40 22.60 29.33
C GLY A 131 5.40 21.14 29.80
N PHE A 132 4.83 20.21 29.02
CA PHE A 132 4.88 18.79 29.33
C PHE A 132 6.22 18.15 28.97
N ILE A 133 6.91 18.70 27.97
CA ILE A 133 8.16 18.16 27.44
C ILE A 133 9.12 19.33 27.20
N ASP A 134 10.38 19.20 27.62
CA ASP A 134 11.42 20.13 27.20
C ASP A 134 11.84 19.84 25.75
N ALA A 135 10.96 20.05 24.78
CA ALA A 135 11.36 20.02 23.37
C ALA A 135 12.03 21.37 23.03
N GLY A 136 13.22 21.59 23.61
CA GLY A 136 14.09 22.71 23.25
C GLY A 136 14.73 22.54 21.86
N PHE A 137 14.05 21.88 20.93
CA PHE A 137 14.49 21.69 19.55
C PHE A 137 13.29 21.64 18.62
N SER A 138 13.41 22.30 17.47
CA SER A 138 12.42 22.20 16.40
C SER A 138 12.60 20.89 15.64
N TRP A 139 11.53 20.40 15.02
CA TRP A 139 11.54 19.14 14.27
C TRP A 139 12.64 19.09 13.19
N PHE A 140 13.00 20.24 12.59
CA PHE A 140 14.05 20.35 11.59
C PHE A 140 15.47 20.23 12.17
N ASP A 141 15.66 20.53 13.45
CA ASP A 141 16.96 20.38 14.14
C ASP A 141 17.14 19.00 14.77
N ALA A 142 16.08 18.19 14.84
CA ALA A 142 16.10 16.87 15.47
C ALA A 142 17.19 15.94 14.91
N GLY A 143 17.50 16.04 13.60
CA GLY A 143 18.49 15.18 12.95
C GLY A 143 19.95 15.43 13.36
N SER A 144 20.26 16.59 13.95
CA SER A 144 21.63 16.94 14.36
C SER A 144 21.95 16.54 15.81
N ARG A 145 20.97 16.01 16.53
CA ARG A 145 21.13 15.66 17.95
C ARG A 145 21.96 14.40 18.13
N GLU A 146 22.71 14.39 19.24
CA GLU A 146 23.36 13.18 19.72
C GLU A 146 22.32 12.26 20.35
N TYR A 147 22.19 11.07 19.77
CA TYR A 147 21.38 9.99 20.28
C TYR A 147 22.29 8.92 20.91
N PHE A 148 21.68 7.83 21.41
CA PHE A 148 22.41 6.70 21.99
C PHE A 148 23.33 5.98 20.98
N ALA A 149 23.08 6.15 19.69
CA ALA A 149 23.87 5.59 18.60
C ALA A 149 24.17 6.68 17.57
N ASP A 150 25.22 6.47 16.79
CA ASP A 150 25.57 7.35 15.69
C ASP A 150 24.44 7.39 14.63
N PRO A 151 24.23 8.52 13.94
CA PRO A 151 23.17 8.65 12.95
C PRO A 151 23.23 7.60 11.83
N TRP A 152 24.43 7.10 11.51
CA TRP A 152 24.62 6.08 10.48
C TRP A 152 24.13 4.71 10.93
N THR A 153 24.42 4.29 12.17
CA THR A 153 23.88 3.06 12.75
C THR A 153 22.37 3.11 12.85
N LEU A 154 21.79 4.25 13.26
CA LEU A 154 20.34 4.44 13.27
C LEU A 154 19.76 4.32 11.84
N PHE A 155 20.39 4.96 10.85
CA PHE A 155 19.99 4.85 9.46
C PHE A 155 20.04 3.41 8.91
N VAL A 156 21.13 2.67 9.16
CA VAL A 156 21.27 1.27 8.70
C VAL A 156 20.24 0.37 9.35
N SER A 157 20.01 0.52 10.66
CA SER A 157 18.98 -0.24 11.36
C SER A 157 17.57 0.08 10.84
N GLN A 158 17.27 1.35 10.57
CA GLN A 158 16.02 1.78 9.93
C GLN A 158 15.90 1.15 8.53
N MET A 159 16.94 1.20 7.70
CA MET A 159 16.92 0.59 6.37
C MET A 159 16.73 -0.92 6.42
N ALA A 160 17.30 -1.62 7.40
CA ALA A 160 17.10 -3.06 7.56
C ALA A 160 15.65 -3.40 7.96
N LEU A 161 15.10 -2.70 8.96
CA LEU A 161 13.74 -2.93 9.45
C LEU A 161 12.69 -2.52 8.41
N MET A 162 12.83 -1.32 7.85
CA MET A 162 11.93 -0.82 6.81
C MET A 162 12.09 -1.61 5.52
N GLY A 163 13.30 -2.04 5.17
CA GLY A 163 13.55 -2.91 4.02
C GLY A 163 12.84 -4.26 4.14
N TRP A 164 12.80 -4.84 5.34
CA TRP A 164 12.00 -6.05 5.59
C TRP A 164 10.49 -5.79 5.47
N ALA A 165 9.98 -4.73 6.10
CA ALA A 165 8.56 -4.40 6.08
C ALA A 165 8.05 -4.04 4.66
N GLU A 166 8.77 -3.13 3.98
CA GLU A 166 8.47 -2.73 2.61
C GLU A 166 8.71 -3.86 1.61
N GLY A 167 9.72 -4.71 1.83
CA GLY A 167 9.96 -5.90 1.01
C GLY A 167 8.79 -6.89 1.06
N ARG A 168 8.20 -7.09 2.24
CA ARG A 168 6.97 -7.89 2.42
C ARG A 168 5.76 -7.23 1.76
N ARG A 169 5.58 -5.92 1.92
CA ARG A 169 4.51 -5.16 1.25
C ARG A 169 4.64 -5.22 -0.27
N TRP A 170 5.86 -5.10 -0.80
CA TRP A 170 6.16 -5.19 -2.22
C TRP A 170 5.85 -6.59 -2.78
N ALA A 171 6.23 -7.64 -2.05
CA ALA A 171 5.88 -9.01 -2.43
C ALA A 171 4.37 -9.23 -2.49
N ASP A 172 3.60 -8.65 -1.56
CA ASP A 172 2.13 -8.68 -1.60
C ASP A 172 1.56 -7.88 -2.78
N TYR A 173 2.15 -6.73 -3.14
CA TYR A 173 1.74 -5.97 -4.32
C TYR A 173 1.93 -6.76 -5.63
N LEU A 174 3.08 -7.44 -5.80
CA LEU A 174 3.35 -8.25 -6.99
C LEU A 174 2.53 -9.54 -7.03
N ARG A 175 2.32 -10.17 -5.88
CA ARG A 175 1.61 -11.44 -5.74
C ARG A 175 0.70 -11.36 -4.52
N PRO A 176 -0.55 -10.89 -4.70
CA PRO A 176 -1.48 -10.73 -3.58
C PRO A 176 -1.68 -12.06 -2.85
N GLY A 177 -1.53 -12.04 -1.53
CA GLY A 177 -1.72 -13.20 -0.67
C GLY A 177 -0.50 -14.11 -0.50
N CYS A 178 0.65 -13.80 -1.09
CA CYS A 178 1.88 -14.57 -0.83
C CYS A 178 2.51 -14.26 0.54
N VAL A 179 2.05 -13.20 1.21
CA VAL A 179 2.60 -12.69 2.47
C VAL A 179 1.50 -12.53 3.55
N ASP A 180 0.43 -13.32 3.47
CA ASP A 180 -0.66 -13.28 4.44
C ASP A 180 -0.13 -13.46 5.87
N ILE A 181 -0.47 -12.52 6.75
CA ILE A 181 -0.08 -12.53 8.17
C ILE A 181 -1.02 -13.43 8.99
N GLU A 182 -2.21 -13.75 8.46
CA GLU A 182 -3.21 -14.51 9.20
C GLU A 182 -2.85 -16.00 9.27
N PRO A 183 -2.99 -16.64 10.44
CA PRO A 183 -2.91 -18.08 10.51
C PRO A 183 -3.98 -18.68 9.61
N ARG A 184 -3.57 -19.48 8.61
CA ARG A 184 -4.52 -20.22 7.76
C ARG A 184 -5.26 -21.24 8.61
N PHE A 185 -6.46 -20.89 9.04
CA PHE A 185 -7.37 -21.82 9.70
C PHE A 185 -8.16 -22.58 8.63
N PRO A 186 -8.15 -23.93 8.63
CA PRO A 186 -8.77 -24.74 7.58
C PRO A 186 -10.29 -24.53 7.41
N ASN A 187 -10.97 -23.96 8.42
CA ASN A 187 -12.43 -23.79 8.44
C ASN A 187 -12.90 -22.35 8.24
N ARG A 188 -12.04 -21.40 7.91
CA ARG A 188 -12.45 -20.04 7.55
C ARG A 188 -11.89 -19.68 6.17
N LYS A 189 -12.76 -19.19 5.29
CA LYS A 189 -12.31 -18.61 4.02
C LYS A 189 -11.50 -17.38 4.36
N ASN A 190 -10.25 -17.33 3.89
CA ASN A 190 -9.46 -16.12 3.99
C ASN A 190 -10.23 -14.99 3.29
N PRO A 191 -10.33 -13.81 3.92
CA PRO A 191 -10.92 -12.65 3.28
C PRO A 191 -10.15 -12.30 2.01
N VAL A 192 -10.85 -11.76 1.02
CA VAL A 192 -10.27 -11.42 -0.28
C VAL A 192 -9.09 -10.46 -0.06
N PRO A 193 -7.86 -10.83 -0.46
CA PRO A 193 -6.70 -9.97 -0.31
C PRO A 193 -6.94 -8.68 -1.11
N ASP A 194 -6.91 -7.54 -0.43
CA ASP A 194 -7.00 -6.24 -1.07
C ASP A 194 -5.68 -5.51 -0.81
N VAL A 195 -4.93 -5.28 -1.89
CA VAL A 195 -3.58 -4.73 -1.81
C VAL A 195 -3.63 -3.36 -1.12
N GLY A 196 -2.75 -3.12 -0.13
CA GLY A 196 -2.72 -1.90 0.69
C GLY A 196 -3.56 -1.96 1.98
N TYR A 197 -4.42 -2.97 2.13
CA TYR A 197 -5.22 -3.24 3.32
C TYR A 197 -4.94 -4.64 3.87
N PRO A 198 -3.73 -4.89 4.44
CA PRO A 198 -3.29 -6.22 4.85
C PRO A 198 -4.20 -6.84 5.92
N GLY A 199 -4.88 -6.02 6.73
CA GLY A 199 -5.75 -6.49 7.80
C GLY A 199 -5.02 -7.40 8.79
N GLY A 200 -5.74 -8.37 9.35
CA GLY A 200 -5.22 -9.30 10.34
C GLY A 200 -5.07 -8.67 11.72
N LEU A 201 -4.74 -9.51 12.70
CA LEU A 201 -4.71 -9.11 14.12
C LEU A 201 -3.72 -7.95 14.40
N TRP A 202 -2.65 -7.83 13.60
CA TRP A 202 -1.62 -6.81 13.80
C TRP A 202 -1.97 -5.45 13.22
N PHE A 203 -2.66 -5.40 12.07
CA PHE A 203 -2.95 -4.13 11.37
C PHE A 203 -4.43 -3.73 11.47
N ASP A 204 -5.31 -4.64 11.88
CA ASP A 204 -6.73 -4.39 12.12
C ASP A 204 -7.24 -5.27 13.27
N TRP A 205 -6.66 -5.06 14.47
CA TRP A 205 -7.01 -5.80 15.68
C TRP A 205 -8.51 -5.72 16.03
N ALA A 206 -9.16 -4.59 15.70
CA ALA A 206 -10.57 -4.33 15.95
C ALA A 206 -11.48 -4.75 14.78
N ASN A 207 -10.90 -5.27 13.69
CA ASN A 207 -11.59 -5.71 12.48
C ASN A 207 -12.57 -4.65 11.93
N TRP A 208 -12.20 -3.36 11.97
CA TRP A 208 -13.01 -2.24 11.46
C TRP A 208 -12.87 -2.09 9.94
N GLY A 209 -11.77 -2.57 9.36
CA GLY A 209 -11.50 -2.53 7.92
C GLY A 209 -12.18 -3.64 7.13
N ARG A 210 -12.87 -4.57 7.81
CA ARG A 210 -13.55 -5.72 7.19
C ARG A 210 -15.00 -5.80 7.66
N GLY A 211 -15.88 -5.26 6.82
CA GLY A 211 -17.33 -5.23 7.04
C GLY A 211 -18.09 -5.16 5.73
N SER A 212 -19.30 -4.60 5.75
CA SER A 212 -20.03 -4.28 4.53
C SER A 212 -19.20 -3.33 3.64
N PRO A 213 -19.36 -3.40 2.30
CA PRO A 213 -18.56 -2.61 1.37
C PRO A 213 -18.70 -1.09 1.58
N GLU A 214 -19.89 -0.63 1.99
CA GLU A 214 -20.18 0.79 2.22
C GLU A 214 -19.38 1.42 3.38
N PRO A 215 -19.39 0.91 4.63
CA PRO A 215 -18.59 1.49 5.69
C PRO A 215 -17.09 1.39 5.41
N VAL A 216 -16.64 0.31 4.77
CA VAL A 216 -15.24 0.16 4.36
C VAL A 216 -14.85 1.26 3.37
N MET A 217 -15.68 1.52 2.36
CA MET A 217 -15.48 2.65 1.44
C MET A 217 -15.41 3.99 2.16
N VAL A 218 -16.31 4.24 3.12
CA VAL A 218 -16.33 5.51 3.86
C VAL A 218 -15.06 5.67 4.68
N LEU A 219 -14.60 4.62 5.37
CA LEU A 219 -13.36 4.65 6.16
C LEU A 219 -12.14 4.87 5.28
N ARG A 220 -12.03 4.17 4.15
CA ARG A 220 -10.94 4.34 3.19
C ARG A 220 -10.95 5.74 2.56
N THR A 221 -12.13 6.27 2.25
CA THR A 221 -12.27 7.64 1.74
C THR A 221 -11.83 8.67 2.79
N LYS A 222 -12.15 8.44 4.07
CA LYS A 222 -11.65 9.29 5.17
C LYS A 222 -10.13 9.21 5.31
N GLU A 223 -9.57 8.01 5.22
CA GLU A 223 -8.12 7.79 5.24
C GLU A 223 -7.42 8.57 4.12
N ILE A 224 -7.89 8.43 2.87
CA ILE A 224 -7.29 9.12 1.72
C ILE A 224 -7.45 10.65 1.85
N LYS A 225 -8.60 11.15 2.31
CA LYS A 225 -8.79 12.59 2.53
C LYS A 225 -7.84 13.15 3.60
N ASN A 226 -7.70 12.45 4.72
CA ASN A 226 -6.76 12.84 5.76
C ASN A 226 -5.31 12.73 5.29
N GLY A 227 -4.98 11.69 4.51
CA GLY A 227 -3.68 11.52 3.89
C GLY A 227 -3.33 12.65 2.93
N ARG A 228 -4.26 13.04 2.04
CA ARG A 228 -4.10 14.18 1.13
C ARG A 228 -3.90 15.49 1.89
N LEU A 229 -4.71 15.74 2.91
CA LEU A 229 -4.55 16.91 3.77
C LEU A 229 -3.18 16.92 4.46
N ALA A 230 -2.74 15.77 4.98
CA ALA A 230 -1.47 15.64 5.67
C ALA A 230 -0.27 15.81 4.73
N MET A 231 -0.35 15.33 3.49
CA MET A 231 0.69 15.58 2.47
C MET A 231 0.87 17.07 2.20
N LEU A 232 -0.24 17.80 2.03
CA LEU A 232 -0.21 19.26 1.87
C LEU A 232 0.31 19.96 3.13
N ALA A 233 -0.09 19.49 4.31
CA ALA A 233 0.36 20.05 5.58
C ALA A 233 1.87 19.87 5.77
N PHE A 234 2.41 18.69 5.47
CA PHE A 234 3.86 18.42 5.56
C PHE A 234 4.67 19.31 4.62
N VAL A 235 4.22 19.45 3.35
CA VAL A 235 4.84 20.39 2.40
C VAL A 235 4.76 21.82 2.92
N GLY A 236 3.63 22.22 3.49
CA GLY A 236 3.44 23.50 4.15
C GLY A 236 4.43 23.72 5.30
N PHE A 237 4.58 22.76 6.21
CA PHE A 237 5.51 22.85 7.34
C PHE A 237 6.96 22.94 6.88
N TRP A 238 7.34 22.19 5.84
CA TRP A 238 8.67 22.31 5.24
C TRP A 238 8.90 23.73 4.74
N PHE A 239 8.04 24.24 3.84
CA PHE A 239 8.23 25.58 3.29
C PHE A 239 8.20 26.66 4.38
N GLN A 240 7.29 26.54 5.36
CA GLN A 240 7.24 27.45 6.50
C GLN A 240 8.57 27.44 7.28
N ALA A 241 9.12 26.27 7.61
CA ALA A 241 10.39 26.18 8.31
C ALA A 241 11.55 26.80 7.52
N VAL A 242 11.56 26.64 6.18
CA VAL A 242 12.59 27.23 5.32
C VAL A 242 12.49 28.76 5.27
N TYR A 243 11.28 29.32 5.18
CA TYR A 243 11.10 30.76 5.03
C TYR A 243 11.11 31.54 6.35
N THR A 244 10.52 31.00 7.41
CA THR A 244 10.41 31.72 8.69
C THR A 244 11.48 31.31 9.69
N GLY A 245 12.12 30.14 9.51
CA GLY A 245 13.07 29.58 10.47
C GLY A 245 12.43 29.19 11.81
N GLN A 246 11.10 29.20 11.91
CA GLN A 246 10.35 28.91 13.14
C GLN A 246 9.47 27.67 13.00
N GLY A 247 9.04 27.13 14.14
CA GLY A 247 8.11 26.02 14.19
C GLY A 247 6.76 26.36 13.53
N PRO A 248 6.04 25.36 13.00
CA PRO A 248 4.75 25.61 12.35
C PRO A 248 3.72 26.22 13.30
N ILE A 249 3.78 25.93 14.60
CA ILE A 249 2.87 26.52 15.59
C ILE A 249 3.22 27.98 15.88
N ASP A 250 4.50 28.36 15.91
CA ASP A 250 4.89 29.78 16.05
C ASP A 250 4.37 30.60 14.87
N ASN A 251 4.53 30.07 13.66
CA ASN A 251 4.02 30.71 12.45
C ASN A 251 2.50 30.88 12.50
N LEU A 252 1.79 29.86 13.01
CA LEU A 252 0.34 29.93 13.20
C LEU A 252 -0.04 30.99 14.24
N LEU A 253 0.66 31.07 15.37
CA LEU A 253 0.38 32.06 16.42
C LEU A 253 0.70 33.49 15.96
N ALA A 254 1.80 33.68 15.23
CA ALA A 254 2.14 34.97 14.63
C ALA A 254 1.07 35.41 13.62
N HIS A 255 0.59 34.48 12.79
CA HIS A 255 -0.51 34.77 11.87
C HIS A 255 -1.85 35.03 12.58
N LEU A 256 -2.14 34.33 13.68
CA LEU A 256 -3.35 34.59 14.47
C LEU A 256 -3.28 35.91 15.23
N ALA A 257 -2.10 36.35 15.65
CA ALA A 257 -1.91 37.63 16.32
C ALA A 257 -2.15 38.80 15.35
N ASP A 258 -1.58 38.75 14.15
CA ASP A 258 -1.70 39.80 13.13
C ASP A 258 -1.87 39.22 11.71
N PRO A 259 -3.07 38.76 11.34
CA PRO A 259 -3.29 38.08 10.05
C PRO A 259 -3.06 39.00 8.84
N GLY A 260 -3.20 40.32 9.03
CA GLY A 260 -2.98 41.30 7.97
C GLY A 260 -1.52 41.53 7.61
N HIS A 261 -0.60 41.38 8.57
CA HIS A 261 0.83 41.69 8.37
C HIS A 261 1.71 40.44 8.38
N CYS A 262 1.46 39.48 9.27
CA CYS A 262 2.24 38.25 9.39
C CYS A 262 1.74 37.20 8.40
N ASN A 263 2.10 37.34 7.14
CA ASN A 263 1.71 36.42 6.07
C ASN A 263 2.88 36.14 5.13
N ILE A 264 2.60 35.47 4.00
CA ILE A 264 3.63 35.15 3.01
C ILE A 264 4.42 36.39 2.55
N PHE A 265 3.78 37.57 2.49
CA PHE A 265 4.42 38.80 2.04
C PHE A 265 5.40 39.37 3.06
N SER A 266 5.20 39.17 4.36
CA SER A 266 6.20 39.61 5.36
C SER A 266 7.49 38.81 5.26
N ALA A 267 7.42 37.52 4.90
CA ALA A 267 8.59 36.67 4.73
C ALA A 267 9.37 36.99 3.44
N PHE A 268 8.68 37.41 2.36
CA PHE A 268 9.34 37.76 1.09
C PHE A 268 9.80 39.21 0.99
N THR A 269 9.22 40.12 1.79
CA THR A 269 9.61 41.54 1.78
C THR A 269 10.72 41.89 2.77
N SER A 270 11.08 40.99 3.69
CA SER A 270 12.19 41.18 4.61
C SER A 270 13.51 40.78 3.94
N HIS A 271 14.04 41.65 3.08
CA HIS A 271 15.39 41.56 2.53
C HIS A 271 16.03 42.94 2.39
#